data_AF-A0A2E0HMR6-F1
#
_entry.id   AF-A0A2E0HMR6-F1
#
_cell.length_a   1.000
_cell.length_b   1.000
_cell.length_c   1.000
_cell.angle_alpha   90.00
_cell.angle_beta   90.00
_cell.angle_gamma   90.00
#
_symmetry.space_group_name_H-M   'P 1'
#
loop_
_entity.id
_entity.type
_entity.pdbx_description
1 polymer ?
#
loop_
_entity_poly.entity_id
_entity_poly.type
_entity_poly.pdbx_seq_one_letter_code
_entity_poly.pdbx_strand_id
1 'polypeptide(L)'
;MGASVGIGGLIVGTSLMVVFALAITTLDVRMDSSLDALDSANDPLPSFTIDDATIWEGAVVSLTIVDSGAGYTAGTLSTAVAGGFSATFSVNSTGGIVNPVTITSHGNYSSPPTIQIDGPQPGITSPANIVATLGTVIHTNVTNNGPVTLPQEEVWFFVDGTNARTMDILTTGVTSNWYSGETVSIEWRGFGSSTFDTMAVSSHGYNLARALD
;
A
#
# COMPACT_ATOMS: atom_id res chain seq x y z
N MET A 1 30.09 -66.56 -46.45
CA MET A 1 30.04 -65.30 -45.67
C MET A 1 28.84 -64.50 -46.15
N GLY A 2 27.71 -64.50 -45.42
CA GLY A 2 26.47 -63.86 -45.91
C GLY A 2 25.46 -63.42 -44.84
N ALA A 3 25.73 -63.65 -43.55
CA ALA A 3 24.78 -63.34 -42.47
C ALA A 3 24.98 -61.96 -41.79
N SER A 4 26.00 -61.19 -42.19
CA SER A 4 26.43 -59.98 -41.46
C SER A 4 25.65 -58.71 -41.84
N VAL A 5 25.13 -58.61 -43.08
CA VAL A 5 24.44 -57.40 -43.55
C VAL A 5 23.03 -57.25 -42.95
N GLY A 6 22.38 -58.37 -42.59
CA GLY A 6 21.04 -58.36 -42.00
C GLY A 6 20.98 -57.91 -40.54
N ILE A 7 22.02 -58.20 -39.74
CA ILE A 7 22.09 -57.82 -38.32
C ILE A 7 22.40 -56.32 -38.18
N GLY A 8 23.27 -55.78 -39.04
CA GLY A 8 23.56 -54.34 -39.05
C GLY A 8 22.34 -53.48 -39.40
N GLY A 9 21.54 -53.89 -40.40
CA GLY A 9 20.30 -53.18 -40.75
C GLY A 9 19.26 -53.21 -39.63
N LEU A 10 19.18 -54.30 -38.88
CA LEU A 10 18.25 -54.46 -37.75
C LEU A 10 18.68 -53.61 -36.54
N ILE A 11 19.98 -53.56 -36.23
CA ILE A 11 20.54 -52.71 -35.16
C ILE A 11 20.36 -51.23 -35.50
N VAL A 12 20.59 -50.83 -36.75
CA VAL A 12 20.39 -49.44 -37.19
C VAL A 12 18.90 -49.09 -37.17
N GLY A 13 18.01 -50.00 -37.58
CA GLY A 13 16.56 -49.79 -37.54
C GLY A 13 16.01 -49.63 -36.12
N THR A 14 16.46 -50.44 -35.16
CA THR A 14 16.05 -50.30 -33.75
C THR A 14 16.63 -49.04 -33.11
N SER A 15 17.86 -48.66 -33.47
CA SER A 15 18.49 -47.42 -32.99
C SER A 15 17.75 -46.17 -33.50
N LEU A 16 17.35 -46.16 -34.77
CA LEU A 16 16.56 -45.09 -35.36
C LEU A 16 15.16 -44.99 -34.74
N MET A 17 14.51 -46.12 -34.44
CA MET A 17 13.24 -46.15 -33.71
C MET A 17 13.36 -45.56 -32.31
N VAL A 18 14.44 -45.86 -31.58
CA VAL A 18 14.68 -45.27 -30.24
C VAL A 18 14.93 -43.77 -30.33
N VAL A 19 15.71 -43.29 -31.30
CA VAL A 19 15.94 -41.86 -31.51
C VAL A 19 14.65 -41.15 -31.91
N PHE A 20 13.83 -41.76 -32.76
CA PHE A 20 12.55 -41.20 -33.18
C PHE A 20 11.55 -41.16 -32.02
N ALA A 21 11.51 -42.20 -31.18
CA ALA A 21 10.70 -42.21 -29.96
C ALA A 21 11.15 -41.11 -28.99
N LEU A 22 12.46 -40.95 -28.76
CA LEU A 22 13.00 -39.85 -27.95
C LEU A 22 12.64 -38.49 -28.56
N ALA A 23 12.78 -38.32 -29.88
CA ALA A 23 12.42 -37.08 -30.55
C ALA A 23 10.92 -36.73 -30.39
N ILE A 24 10.02 -37.70 -30.54
CA ILE A 24 8.58 -37.48 -30.30
C ILE A 24 8.33 -37.06 -28.86
N THR A 25 8.91 -37.76 -27.87
CA THR A 25 8.74 -37.38 -26.46
C THR A 25 9.25 -35.97 -26.16
N THR A 26 10.34 -35.54 -26.81
CA THR A 26 10.83 -34.16 -26.66
C THR A 26 9.96 -33.12 -27.35
N LEU A 27 9.28 -33.49 -28.45
CA LEU A 27 8.34 -32.61 -29.13
C LEU A 27 7.04 -32.47 -28.34
N ASP A 28 6.55 -33.55 -27.74
CA ASP A 28 5.36 -33.53 -26.88
C ASP A 28 5.60 -32.63 -25.66
N VAL A 29 6.73 -32.80 -24.95
CA VAL A 29 7.10 -31.93 -23.82
C VAL A 29 7.22 -30.46 -24.22
N ARG A 30 7.73 -30.18 -25.43
CA ARG A 30 7.82 -28.80 -25.94
C ARG A 30 6.48 -28.24 -26.36
N MET A 31 5.59 -29.06 -26.92
CA MET A 31 4.23 -28.64 -27.28
C MET A 31 3.42 -28.32 -26.03
N ASP A 32 3.46 -29.16 -25.00
CA ASP A 32 2.82 -28.92 -23.71
C ASP A 32 3.36 -27.62 -23.08
N SER A 33 4.69 -27.46 -23.00
CA SER A 33 5.29 -26.22 -22.48
C SER A 33 4.94 -24.98 -23.32
N SER A 34 4.77 -25.11 -24.63
CA SER A 34 4.36 -23.99 -25.49
C SER A 34 2.90 -23.63 -25.30
N LEU A 35 2.04 -24.62 -25.02
CA LEU A 35 0.63 -24.39 -24.72
C LEU A 35 0.47 -23.73 -23.34
N ASP A 36 1.18 -24.20 -22.32
CA ASP A 36 1.17 -23.56 -20.99
C ASP A 36 1.61 -22.09 -21.06
N ALA A 37 2.63 -21.79 -21.87
CA ALA A 37 3.08 -20.42 -22.07
C ALA A 37 2.05 -19.55 -22.82
N LEU A 38 1.29 -20.13 -23.75
CA LEU A 38 0.22 -19.44 -24.47
C LEU A 38 -0.99 -19.19 -23.58
N ASP A 39 -1.38 -20.16 -22.75
CA ASP A 39 -2.48 -20.00 -21.78
C ASP A 39 -2.12 -18.95 -20.73
N SER A 40 -0.91 -18.98 -20.18
CA SER A 40 -0.44 -17.96 -19.23
C SER A 40 -0.33 -16.56 -19.86
N ALA A 41 -0.02 -16.46 -21.16
CA ALA A 41 -0.01 -15.19 -21.87
C ALA A 41 -1.43 -14.63 -22.15
N ASN A 42 -2.45 -15.48 -22.05
CA ASN A 42 -3.85 -15.11 -22.28
C ASN A 42 -4.55 -14.66 -20.99
N ASP A 43 -3.91 -14.79 -19.82
CA ASP A 43 -4.44 -14.25 -18.58
C ASP A 43 -4.46 -12.71 -18.63
N PRO A 44 -5.58 -12.08 -18.25
CA PRO A 44 -5.68 -10.64 -18.25
C PRO A 44 -4.62 -10.04 -17.30
N LEU A 45 -3.87 -9.05 -17.79
CA LEU A 45 -2.89 -8.35 -16.96
C LEU A 45 -3.59 -7.35 -16.01
N PRO A 46 -3.04 -7.13 -14.81
CA PRO A 46 -3.48 -6.02 -13.97
C PRO A 46 -3.25 -4.68 -14.67
N SER A 47 -4.09 -3.71 -14.34
CA SER A 47 -3.89 -2.32 -14.72
C SER A 47 -4.44 -1.43 -13.61
N PHE A 48 -3.70 -0.39 -13.25
CA PHE A 48 -4.11 0.58 -12.25
C PHE A 48 -3.48 1.95 -12.50
N THR A 49 -4.07 2.99 -11.92
CA THR A 49 -3.57 4.37 -11.94
C THR A 49 -3.32 4.88 -10.54
N ILE A 50 -2.34 5.80 -10.44
CA ILE A 50 -2.15 6.68 -9.28
C ILE A 50 -2.79 8.01 -9.68
N ASP A 51 -3.97 8.28 -9.16
CA ASP A 51 -4.79 9.41 -9.56
C ASP A 51 -4.23 10.72 -8.98
N ASP A 52 -3.80 10.65 -7.72
CA ASP A 52 -3.05 11.69 -7.03
C ASP A 52 -2.03 11.08 -6.06
N ALA A 53 -0.99 11.83 -5.71
CA ALA A 53 -0.02 11.45 -4.70
C ALA A 53 0.56 12.73 -4.09
N THR A 54 0.02 13.13 -2.94
CA THR A 54 0.38 14.37 -2.25
C THR A 54 1.18 14.05 -0.99
N ILE A 55 2.30 14.74 -0.80
CA ILE A 55 3.16 14.59 0.39
C ILE A 55 3.02 15.80 1.32
N TRP A 56 2.72 15.52 2.59
CA TRP A 56 2.74 16.52 3.66
C TRP A 56 3.87 16.21 4.62
N GLU A 57 4.99 16.92 4.50
CA GLU A 57 6.17 16.78 5.35
C GLU A 57 5.95 17.34 6.77
N GLY A 58 4.96 18.23 6.90
CA GLY A 58 4.59 18.94 8.11
C GLY A 58 3.28 18.46 8.74
N ALA A 59 2.91 17.20 8.54
CA ALA A 59 1.65 16.66 9.03
C ALA A 59 1.69 16.36 10.54
N VAL A 60 0.63 16.67 11.28
CA VAL A 60 0.55 16.33 12.71
C VAL A 60 0.28 14.84 12.86
N VAL A 61 1.30 14.03 13.13
CA VAL A 61 1.19 12.56 13.20
C VAL A 61 0.80 12.04 14.57
N SER A 62 1.10 12.78 15.64
CA SER A 62 0.77 12.39 17.00
C SER A 62 0.58 13.60 17.92
N LEU A 63 -0.21 13.38 18.98
CA LEU A 63 -0.43 14.35 20.05
C LEU A 63 0.03 13.74 21.37
N THR A 64 0.84 14.50 22.11
CA THR A 64 1.26 14.16 23.47
C THR A 64 0.52 15.05 24.45
N ILE A 65 -0.27 14.44 25.33
CA ILE A 65 -0.89 15.14 26.45
C ILE A 65 0.15 15.25 27.56
N VAL A 66 0.70 16.45 27.76
CA VAL A 66 1.65 16.75 28.84
C VAL A 66 0.89 16.95 30.14
N ASP A 67 -0.19 17.72 30.08
CA ASP A 67 -1.14 17.91 31.18
C ASP A 67 -2.56 17.75 30.64
N SER A 68 -3.34 16.86 31.25
CA SER A 68 -4.73 16.59 30.84
C SER A 68 -5.70 17.72 31.19
N GLY A 69 -5.29 18.64 32.08
CA GLY A 69 -6.16 19.69 32.61
C GLY A 69 -7.38 19.12 33.37
N ALA A 70 -8.38 19.96 33.63
CA ALA A 70 -9.61 19.54 34.29
C ALA A 70 -10.81 20.42 33.92
N GLY A 71 -12.01 19.83 33.94
CA GLY A 71 -13.27 20.52 33.66
C GLY A 71 -13.62 20.70 32.18
N TYR A 72 -12.94 20.00 31.28
CA TYR A 72 -13.29 19.90 29.86
C TYR A 72 -14.47 18.97 29.63
N THR A 73 -15.20 19.23 28.55
CA THR A 73 -16.15 18.29 27.95
C THR A 73 -15.53 17.74 26.65
N ALA A 74 -15.87 16.50 26.29
CA ALA A 74 -15.41 15.90 25.04
C ALA A 74 -15.77 16.80 23.84
N GLY A 75 -14.87 16.89 22.86
CA GLY A 75 -14.99 17.83 21.75
C GLY A 75 -13.90 17.66 20.71
N THR A 76 -13.65 18.74 19.96
CA THR A 76 -12.64 18.78 18.90
C THR A 76 -11.43 19.63 19.30
N LEU A 77 -10.30 19.30 18.69
CA LEU A 77 -9.06 20.06 18.73
C LEU A 77 -8.79 20.60 17.33
N SER A 78 -8.33 21.84 17.27
CA SER A 78 -7.80 22.46 16.07
C SER A 78 -6.46 23.12 16.36
N THR A 79 -5.92 23.87 15.41
CA THR A 79 -4.71 24.67 15.59
C THR A 79 -5.02 26.14 15.60
N ALA A 80 -4.33 26.91 16.45
CA ALA A 80 -4.46 28.37 16.47
C ALA A 80 -4.02 29.05 15.16
N VAL A 81 -3.23 28.35 14.36
CA VAL A 81 -2.77 28.77 13.02
C VAL A 81 -3.54 28.01 11.95
N ALA A 82 -3.78 28.64 10.79
CA ALA A 82 -4.33 27.95 9.63
C ALA A 82 -3.40 26.81 9.17
N GLY A 83 -3.99 25.67 8.81
CA GLY A 83 -3.25 24.50 8.34
C GLY A 83 -4.09 23.23 8.24
N GLY A 84 -5.33 23.24 8.73
CA GLY A 84 -6.33 22.21 8.44
C GLY A 84 -6.32 21.01 9.38
N PHE A 85 -5.55 21.06 10.48
CA PHE A 85 -5.59 20.03 11.52
C PHE A 85 -6.95 19.99 12.22
N SER A 86 -7.44 18.76 12.45
CA SER A 86 -8.63 18.50 13.25
C SER A 86 -8.47 17.15 13.96
N ALA A 87 -8.85 17.10 15.22
CA ALA A 87 -8.91 15.85 15.99
C ALA A 87 -10.08 15.86 16.98
N THR A 88 -10.48 14.69 17.47
CA THR A 88 -11.48 14.54 18.53
C THR A 88 -10.85 13.96 19.78
N PHE A 89 -11.22 14.47 20.95
CA PHE A 89 -10.75 13.98 22.23
C PHE A 89 -11.90 13.57 23.15
N SER A 90 -11.59 12.68 24.08
CA SER A 90 -12.49 12.28 25.17
C SER A 90 -11.96 12.78 26.51
N VAL A 91 -12.82 12.79 27.53
CA VAL A 91 -12.48 13.26 28.87
C VAL A 91 -12.79 12.19 29.92
N ASN A 92 -12.06 12.22 31.03
CA ASN A 92 -12.33 11.36 32.19
C ASN A 92 -13.43 11.96 33.11
N SER A 93 -13.67 11.32 34.25
CA SER A 93 -14.69 11.75 35.23
C SER A 93 -14.44 13.13 35.86
N THR A 94 -13.20 13.64 35.83
CA THR A 94 -12.86 14.98 36.31
C THR A 94 -12.80 16.02 35.17
N GLY A 95 -13.15 15.62 33.94
CA GLY A 95 -13.04 16.47 32.76
C GLY A 95 -11.60 16.70 32.29
N GLY A 96 -10.66 15.80 32.62
CA GLY A 96 -9.31 15.83 32.08
C GLY A 96 -9.27 15.10 30.73
N ILE A 97 -8.55 15.67 29.75
CA ILE A 97 -8.39 15.11 28.40
C ILE A 97 -7.59 13.81 28.48
N VAL A 98 -8.06 12.76 27.79
CA VAL A 98 -7.43 11.43 27.81
C VAL A 98 -7.15 10.90 26.41
N ASN A 99 -6.16 10.01 26.33
CA ASN A 99 -5.87 9.21 25.14
C ASN A 99 -6.89 8.06 24.97
N PRO A 100 -7.09 7.57 23.73
CA PRO A 100 -6.53 8.10 22.48
C PRO A 100 -7.24 9.38 22.03
N VAL A 101 -6.47 10.27 21.39
CA VAL A 101 -7.01 11.38 20.62
C VAL A 101 -7.04 10.94 19.15
N THR A 102 -8.20 11.02 18.52
CA THR A 102 -8.37 10.58 17.13
C THR A 102 -8.16 11.75 16.19
N ILE A 103 -7.06 11.71 15.44
CA ILE A 103 -6.76 12.71 14.40
C ILE A 103 -7.64 12.41 13.19
N THR A 104 -8.46 13.39 12.79
CA THR A 104 -9.34 13.28 11.61
C THR A 104 -8.76 13.99 10.39
N SER A 105 -7.89 14.98 10.60
CA SER A 105 -7.11 15.65 9.57
C SER A 105 -5.77 16.06 10.14
N HIS A 106 -4.69 15.75 9.44
CA HIS A 106 -3.33 16.01 9.88
C HIS A 106 -2.91 17.49 9.74
N GLY A 107 -3.49 18.19 8.77
CA GLY A 107 -2.98 19.48 8.31
C GLY A 107 -1.53 19.44 7.81
N ASN A 108 -0.99 20.58 7.42
CA ASN A 108 0.41 20.69 6.97
C ASN A 108 1.04 21.99 7.49
N TYR A 109 2.14 21.88 8.24
CA TYR A 109 2.77 22.97 8.99
C TYR A 109 4.29 22.97 8.88
N SER A 110 4.91 24.15 8.75
CA SER A 110 6.37 24.28 8.74
C SER A 110 7.02 24.17 10.13
N SER A 111 6.23 24.28 11.20
CA SER A 111 6.67 24.12 12.58
C SER A 111 5.54 23.57 13.45
N PRO A 112 5.82 22.89 14.59
CA PRO A 112 4.79 22.29 15.43
C PRO A 112 3.74 23.33 15.85
N PRO A 113 2.47 23.16 15.45
CA PRO A 113 1.44 24.15 15.73
C PRO A 113 1.00 24.08 17.19
N THR A 114 0.54 25.22 17.73
CA THR A 114 -0.15 25.23 19.02
C THR A 114 -1.55 24.65 18.86
N ILE A 115 -1.82 23.58 19.61
CA ILE A 115 -3.12 22.93 19.66
C ILE A 115 -4.06 23.76 20.53
N GLN A 116 -5.28 23.99 20.03
CA GLN A 116 -6.36 24.64 20.76
C GLN A 116 -7.56 23.69 20.88
N ILE A 117 -8.32 23.89 21.95
CA ILE A 117 -9.54 23.13 22.21
C ILE A 117 -10.70 23.97 21.71
N ASP A 118 -11.52 23.39 20.84
CA ASP A 118 -12.61 24.11 20.20
C ASP A 118 -13.83 24.24 21.12
N GLY A 119 -14.60 25.30 20.85
CA GLY A 119 -15.88 25.56 21.48
C GLY A 119 -15.77 26.14 22.90
N PRO A 120 -16.91 26.59 23.46
CA PRO A 120 -16.95 27.07 24.83
C PRO A 120 -16.74 25.90 25.79
N GLN A 121 -15.72 26.01 26.65
CA GLN A 121 -15.42 25.07 27.71
C GLN A 121 -15.63 25.77 29.07
N PRO A 122 -16.88 25.99 29.50
CA PRO A 122 -17.19 26.82 30.67
C PRO A 122 -16.75 26.19 31.99
N GLY A 123 -16.44 24.89 32.00
CA GLY A 123 -16.05 24.14 33.20
C GLY A 123 -14.55 24.12 33.50
N ILE A 124 -13.70 24.75 32.68
CA ILE A 124 -12.24 24.65 32.84
C ILE A 124 -11.82 25.13 34.23
N THR A 125 -11.20 24.23 34.98
CA THR A 125 -10.61 24.52 36.30
C THR A 125 -9.08 24.47 36.26
N SER A 126 -8.51 23.77 35.28
CA SER A 126 -7.07 23.75 35.00
C SER A 126 -6.81 23.62 33.49
N PRO A 127 -5.94 24.46 32.89
CA PRO A 127 -5.63 24.39 31.46
C PRO A 127 -4.94 23.07 31.10
N ALA A 128 -5.26 22.52 29.94
CA ALA A 128 -4.56 21.34 29.40
C ALA A 128 -3.36 21.80 28.56
N ASN A 129 -2.33 20.96 28.50
CA ASN A 129 -1.16 21.19 27.67
C ASN A 129 -0.97 19.99 26.73
N ILE A 130 -1.14 20.23 25.44
CA ILE A 130 -1.05 19.21 24.39
C ILE A 130 0.01 19.68 23.38
N VAL A 131 0.98 18.81 23.12
CA VAL A 131 2.07 19.08 22.18
C VAL A 131 1.88 18.21 20.94
N ALA A 132 1.94 18.85 19.77
CA ALA A 132 1.89 18.19 18.48
C ALA A 132 3.28 17.73 18.02
N THR A 133 3.37 16.52 17.48
CA THR A 133 4.56 16.04 16.78
C THR A 133 4.27 16.05 15.29
N LEU A 134 5.17 16.67 14.52
CA LEU A 134 5.10 16.67 13.07
C LEU A 134 5.80 15.44 12.49
N GLY A 135 5.36 15.04 11.31
CA GLY A 135 6.00 14.05 10.49
C GLY A 135 5.40 14.03 9.09
N THR A 136 5.89 13.10 8.28
CA THR A 136 5.51 12.97 6.88
C THR A 136 4.34 12.01 6.73
N VAL A 137 3.33 12.45 5.98
CA VAL A 137 2.17 11.66 5.56
C VAL A 137 2.01 11.80 4.05
N ILE A 138 1.76 10.69 3.37
CA ILE A 138 1.43 10.69 1.94
C ILE A 138 -0.04 10.34 1.77
N HIS A 139 -0.78 11.18 1.06
CA HIS A 139 -2.15 10.93 0.66
C HIS A 139 -2.17 10.56 -0.82
N THR A 140 -2.76 9.42 -1.16
CA THR A 140 -2.89 9.00 -2.56
C THR A 140 -4.22 8.34 -2.79
N ASN A 141 -4.80 8.57 -3.96
CA ASN A 141 -5.88 7.78 -4.51
C ASN A 141 -5.32 6.91 -5.64
N VAL A 142 -5.59 5.61 -5.55
CA VAL A 142 -5.26 4.66 -6.60
C VAL A 142 -6.51 3.99 -7.12
N THR A 143 -6.61 3.81 -8.44
CA THR A 143 -7.77 3.18 -9.09
C THR A 143 -7.35 1.93 -9.84
N ASN A 144 -8.05 0.81 -9.61
CA ASN A 144 -7.90 -0.39 -10.43
C ASN A 144 -8.76 -0.19 -11.68
N ASN A 145 -8.13 0.17 -12.78
CA ASN A 145 -8.81 0.35 -14.07
C ASN A 145 -8.67 -0.88 -14.98
N GLY A 146 -8.03 -1.94 -14.49
CA GLY A 146 -7.87 -3.21 -15.17
C GLY A 146 -9.09 -4.13 -14.99
N PRO A 147 -9.17 -5.21 -15.77
CA PRO A 147 -10.27 -6.18 -15.69
C PRO A 147 -10.10 -7.19 -14.54
N VAL A 148 -8.96 -7.20 -13.86
CA VAL A 148 -8.58 -8.20 -12.84
C VAL A 148 -8.86 -7.69 -11.45
N THR A 149 -9.43 -8.54 -10.59
CA THR A 149 -9.49 -8.28 -9.15
C THR A 149 -8.17 -8.68 -8.51
N LEU A 150 -7.55 -7.75 -7.77
CA LEU A 150 -6.23 -7.97 -7.17
C LEU A 150 -6.34 -8.18 -5.66
N PRO A 151 -5.71 -9.20 -5.08
CA PRO A 151 -5.55 -9.29 -3.63
C PRO A 151 -4.73 -8.11 -3.12
N GLN A 152 -5.20 -7.43 -2.06
CA GLN A 152 -4.52 -6.25 -1.51
C GLN A 152 -3.13 -6.58 -0.94
N GLU A 153 -2.94 -7.82 -0.46
CA GLU A 153 -1.64 -8.31 0.02
C GLU A 153 -0.60 -8.48 -1.10
N GLU A 154 -1.04 -8.52 -2.37
CA GLU A 154 -0.18 -8.66 -3.55
C GLU A 154 0.04 -7.32 -4.29
N VAL A 155 -0.48 -6.22 -3.72
CA VAL A 155 -0.26 -4.86 -4.22
C VAL A 155 0.71 -4.16 -3.29
N TRP A 156 1.88 -3.82 -3.81
CA TRP A 156 2.98 -3.24 -3.06
C TRP A 156 3.18 -1.77 -3.39
N PHE A 157 3.39 -0.99 -2.34
CA PHE A 157 3.69 0.42 -2.38
C PHE A 157 5.13 0.69 -1.95
N PHE A 158 5.77 1.65 -2.61
CA PHE A 158 7.15 2.05 -2.36
C PHE A 158 7.25 3.57 -2.38
N VAL A 159 8.22 4.11 -1.63
CA VAL A 159 8.65 5.50 -1.72
C VAL A 159 10.15 5.55 -1.98
N ASP A 160 10.55 6.22 -3.07
CA ASP A 160 11.93 6.28 -3.58
C ASP A 160 12.63 4.91 -3.66
N GLY A 161 11.87 3.85 -3.98
CA GLY A 161 12.37 2.47 -4.05
C GLY A 161 12.62 1.81 -2.68
N THR A 162 12.19 2.44 -1.59
CA THR A 162 12.32 1.95 -0.21
C THR A 162 10.96 1.84 0.47
N ASN A 163 10.96 1.45 1.76
CA ASN A 163 9.77 1.37 2.61
C ASN A 163 8.63 0.54 1.99
N ALA A 164 8.92 -0.65 1.46
CA ALA A 164 7.90 -1.49 0.86
C ALA A 164 6.77 -1.82 1.84
N ARG A 165 5.51 -1.54 1.47
CA ARG A 165 4.32 -1.92 2.23
C ARG A 165 3.21 -2.41 1.32
N THR A 166 2.46 -3.41 1.77
CA THR A 166 1.31 -3.94 1.07
C THR A 166 0.08 -3.05 1.27
N MET A 167 -0.87 -3.10 0.32
CA MET A 167 -2.09 -2.31 0.35
C MET A 167 -2.98 -2.64 1.55
N ASP A 168 -3.02 -3.91 1.96
CA ASP A 168 -3.79 -4.37 3.11
C ASP A 168 -3.36 -3.72 4.44
N ILE A 169 -2.06 -3.40 4.59
CA ILE A 169 -1.50 -2.69 5.74
C ILE A 169 -1.81 -1.19 5.68
N LEU A 170 -1.87 -0.64 4.46
CA LEU A 170 -2.05 0.79 4.22
C LEU A 170 -3.51 1.23 4.20
N THR A 171 -4.42 0.31 3.95
CA THR A 171 -5.85 0.56 4.00
C THR A 171 -6.43 0.04 5.31
N THR A 172 -7.53 0.63 5.76
CA THR A 172 -8.24 0.20 6.97
C THR A 172 -9.55 -0.52 6.63
N GLY A 173 -9.64 -1.05 5.40
CA GLY A 173 -10.84 -1.66 4.84
C GLY A 173 -11.10 -3.09 5.34
N VAL A 174 -12.34 -3.54 5.14
CA VAL A 174 -12.75 -4.94 5.40
C VAL A 174 -12.56 -5.86 4.19
N THR A 175 -12.26 -5.30 3.02
CA THR A 175 -12.05 -6.07 1.80
C THR A 175 -10.60 -6.51 1.71
N SER A 176 -10.38 -7.79 1.40
CA SER A 176 -9.04 -8.33 1.13
C SER A 176 -8.62 -8.13 -0.33
N ASN A 177 -9.55 -7.65 -1.16
CA ASN A 177 -9.40 -7.55 -2.62
C ASN A 177 -9.69 -6.13 -3.07
N TRP A 178 -9.02 -5.74 -4.15
CA TRP A 178 -9.18 -4.50 -4.87
C TRP A 178 -9.84 -4.78 -6.23
N TYR A 179 -11.10 -4.39 -6.35
CA TYR A 179 -11.94 -4.75 -7.48
C TYR A 179 -11.74 -3.83 -8.68
N SER A 180 -12.07 -4.32 -9.87
CA SER A 180 -12.07 -3.51 -11.09
C SER A 180 -13.04 -2.32 -10.96
N GLY A 181 -12.55 -1.13 -11.28
CA GLY A 181 -13.23 0.15 -11.16
C GLY A 181 -13.18 0.78 -9.76
N GLU A 182 -12.58 0.12 -8.77
CA GLU A 182 -12.51 0.62 -7.40
C GLU A 182 -11.35 1.61 -7.22
N THR A 183 -11.66 2.78 -6.64
CA THR A 183 -10.66 3.74 -6.15
C THR A 183 -10.48 3.57 -4.66
N VAL A 184 -9.22 3.44 -4.23
CA VAL A 184 -8.85 3.31 -2.81
C VAL A 184 -8.02 4.51 -2.40
N SER A 185 -8.47 5.18 -1.35
CA SER A 185 -7.72 6.25 -0.69
C SER A 185 -6.77 5.66 0.34
N ILE A 186 -5.50 6.00 0.22
CA ILE A 186 -4.44 5.57 1.12
C ILE A 186 -3.86 6.79 1.81
N GLU A 187 -3.70 6.65 3.12
CA GLU A 187 -2.99 7.60 3.95
C GLU A 187 -1.80 6.90 4.58
N TRP A 188 -0.64 7.09 3.96
CA TRP A 188 0.57 6.40 4.34
C TRP A 188 1.35 7.21 5.38
N ARG A 189 1.42 6.65 6.59
CA ARG A 189 2.08 7.22 7.76
C ARG A 189 3.31 6.42 8.21
N GLY A 190 4.07 7.02 9.12
CA GLY A 190 5.16 6.36 9.85
C GLY A 190 6.54 6.60 9.27
N PHE A 191 6.72 7.71 8.56
CA PHE A 191 7.98 8.10 7.92
C PHE A 191 8.87 8.99 8.78
N GLY A 192 8.46 9.33 10.02
CA GLY A 192 9.16 10.34 10.81
C GLY A 192 9.16 11.68 10.07
N SER A 193 10.31 12.34 9.98
CA SER A 193 10.49 13.61 9.25
C SER A 193 11.19 13.44 7.89
N SER A 194 11.11 12.24 7.29
CA SER A 194 11.73 11.96 5.99
C SER A 194 10.95 12.60 4.84
N THR A 195 11.66 13.05 3.82
CA THR A 195 11.10 13.60 2.59
C THR A 195 11.26 12.58 1.47
N PHE A 196 10.35 12.56 0.52
CA PHE A 196 10.37 11.62 -0.61
C PHE A 196 9.96 12.32 -1.89
N ASP A 197 10.49 11.86 -3.02
CA ASP A 197 10.23 12.47 -4.32
C ASP A 197 9.24 11.65 -5.17
N THR A 198 9.26 10.33 -5.03
CA THR A 198 8.50 9.42 -5.91
C THR A 198 7.81 8.33 -5.11
N MET A 199 6.56 8.05 -5.48
CA MET A 199 5.80 6.90 -5.04
C MET A 199 5.67 5.90 -6.18
N ALA A 200 5.73 4.60 -5.87
CA ALA A 200 5.47 3.55 -6.84
C ALA A 200 4.51 2.48 -6.30
N VAL A 201 3.74 1.91 -7.21
CA VAL A 201 2.81 0.80 -6.98
C VAL A 201 3.19 -0.36 -7.89
N SER A 202 3.25 -1.57 -7.35
CA SER A 202 3.61 -2.78 -8.06
C SER A 202 2.64 -3.92 -7.75
N SER A 203 2.18 -4.61 -8.78
CA SER A 203 1.49 -5.90 -8.62
C SER A 203 1.66 -6.76 -9.87
N HIS A 204 1.94 -8.05 -9.67
CA HIS A 204 2.09 -9.05 -10.75
C HIS A 204 2.94 -8.59 -11.95
N GLY A 205 4.04 -7.89 -11.68
CA GLY A 205 4.96 -7.39 -12.72
C GLY A 205 4.55 -6.08 -13.39
N TYR A 206 3.36 -5.57 -13.15
CA TYR A 206 2.97 -4.21 -13.55
C TYR A 206 3.43 -3.21 -12.49
N ASN A 207 4.17 -2.19 -12.92
CA ASN A 207 4.76 -1.18 -12.04
C ASN A 207 4.39 0.20 -12.57
N LEU A 208 3.90 1.05 -11.68
CA LEU A 208 3.61 2.45 -11.97
C LEU A 208 4.28 3.32 -10.92
N ALA A 209 4.93 4.40 -11.37
CA ALA A 209 5.53 5.39 -10.49
C ALA A 209 4.97 6.77 -10.80
N ARG A 210 4.86 7.60 -9.76
CA ARG A 210 4.40 8.97 -9.84
C ARG A 210 5.24 9.85 -8.90
N ALA A 211 5.58 11.05 -9.34
CA ALA A 211 6.16 12.06 -8.47
C ALA A 211 5.16 12.48 -7.38
N LEU A 212 5.69 12.77 -6.20
CA LEU A 212 4.93 13.31 -5.07
C LEU A 212 4.82 14.84 -5.22
N ASP A 213 3.61 15.35 -5.02
CA ASP A 213 3.25 16.77 -5.14
C ASP A 213 2.96 17.41 -3.77
#